data_AF-A0A917DHL7-F1
#
_entry.id   AF-A0A917DHL7-F1
#
_cell.length_a   1.000
_cell.length_b   1.000
_cell.length_c   1.000
_cell.angle_alpha   90.00
_cell.angle_beta   90.00
_cell.angle_gamma   90.00
#
_symmetry.space_group_name_H-M   'P 1'
#
loop_
_entity.id
_entity.type
_entity.pdbx_description
1 polymer ?
#
loop_
_entity_poly.entity_id
_entity_poly.type
_entity_poly.pdbx_seq_one_letter_code
_entity_poly.pdbx_strand_id
1 'polypeptide(L)' 'MVRALLAIAAALALAACSSEAKRQEDEYTVMRRSNATSVELCEKATAIAKLYAEEGNDRQFERWDQVAYVHCLDVELGIM' A
#
# COMPACT_ATOMS: atom_id res chain seq x y z
N MET A 1 9.57 16.60 33.80
CA MET A 1 8.63 17.14 32.80
C MET A 1 9.23 17.23 31.40
N VAL A 2 10.46 17.75 31.22
CA VAL A 2 11.14 17.85 29.90
C VAL A 2 11.34 16.50 29.18
N ARG A 3 11.66 15.43 29.93
CA ARG A 3 11.86 14.07 29.36
C ARG A 3 10.58 13.45 28.76
N ALA A 4 9.41 13.78 29.30
CA ALA A 4 8.14 13.27 28.78
C ALA A 4 7.73 13.98 27.47
N LEU A 5 8.03 15.28 27.36
CA LEU A 5 7.77 16.06 26.14
C LEU A 5 8.65 15.61 24.96
N LEU A 6 9.91 15.24 25.23
CA LEU A 6 10.81 14.68 24.21
C LEU A 6 10.32 13.33 23.67
N ALA A 7 9.75 12.48 24.52
CA ALA A 7 9.21 11.19 24.10
C ALA A 7 7.96 11.34 23.20
N ILE A 8 7.10 12.33 23.49
CA ILE A 8 5.89 12.60 22.71
C ILE A 8 6.25 13.18 21.33
N ALA A 9 7.23 14.07 21.26
CA ALA A 9 7.70 14.64 20.00
C ALA A 9 8.33 13.57 19.07
N ALA A 10 9.08 12.61 19.64
CA ALA A 10 9.67 11.51 18.87
C ALA A 10 8.60 10.55 18.30
N ALA A 11 7.53 10.28 19.05
CA ALA A 11 6.42 9.44 18.58
C ALA A 11 5.62 10.10 17.45
N LEU A 12 5.41 11.42 17.52
CA LEU A 12 4.75 12.19 16.46
C LEU A 12 5.59 12.27 15.18
N ALA A 13 6.92 12.32 15.29
CA ALA A 13 7.83 12.29 14.14
C ALA A 13 7.82 10.93 13.41
N LEU A 14 7.63 9.82 14.14
CA LEU A 14 7.50 8.49 13.57
C LEU A 14 6.17 8.28 12.83
N ALA A 15 5.08 8.89 13.32
CA ALA A 15 3.78 8.86 12.65
C ALA A 15 3.76 9.66 11.34
N ALA A 16 4.63 10.67 11.20
CA ALA A 16 4.81 11.43 9.96
C ALA A 16 5.72 10.73 8.93
N CYS A 17 6.28 9.54 9.25
CA CYS A 17 7.16 8.77 8.36
C CYS A 17 6.50 7.52 7.76
N SER A 18 5.16 7.37 7.81
CA SER A 18 4.50 6.33 7.03
C SER A 18 4.65 6.67 5.55
N SER A 19 5.26 5.79 4.76
CA SER A 19 5.46 6.05 3.34
C SER A 19 4.11 6.13 2.62
N GLU A 20 4.06 6.90 1.53
CA GLU A 20 2.82 7.04 0.75
C GLU A 20 2.35 5.66 0.27
N ALA A 21 3.29 4.80 -0.15
CA ALA A 21 2.99 3.41 -0.49
C ALA A 21 2.27 2.68 0.64
N LYS A 22 2.72 2.85 1.90
CA LYS A 22 2.10 2.18 3.06
C LYS A 22 0.67 2.63 3.31
N ARG A 23 0.39 3.94 3.15
CA ARG A 23 -0.97 4.47 3.24
C ARG A 23 -1.87 3.86 2.16
N GLN A 24 -1.36 3.73 0.94
CA GLN A 24 -2.08 3.12 -0.17
C GLN A 24 -2.36 1.62 0.07
N GLU A 25 -1.46 0.88 0.74
CA GLU A 25 -1.73 -0.51 1.18
C GLU A 25 -2.94 -0.62 2.12
N ASP A 26 -3.07 0.34 3.04
CA ASP A 26 -4.14 0.32 4.03
C ASP A 26 -5.48 0.63 3.35
N GLU A 27 -5.51 1.57 2.40
CA GLU A 27 -6.67 1.84 1.53
C GLU A 27 -7.04 0.61 0.69
N TYR A 28 -6.07 -0.08 0.10
CA TYR A 28 -6.30 -1.34 -0.61
C TYR A 28 -6.95 -2.40 0.29
N THR A 29 -6.50 -2.50 1.54
CA THR A 29 -7.07 -3.45 2.50
C THR A 29 -8.55 -3.17 2.78
N VAL A 30 -8.94 -1.90 2.83
CA VAL A 30 -10.34 -1.49 2.95
C VAL A 30 -11.10 -1.85 1.67
N MET A 31 -10.59 -1.47 0.49
CA MET A 31 -11.22 -1.78 -0.80
C MET A 31 -11.53 -3.28 -0.95
N ARG A 32 -10.53 -4.13 -0.68
CA ARG A 32 -10.68 -5.59 -0.75
C ARG A 32 -11.76 -6.13 0.20
N ARG A 33 -11.93 -5.52 1.37
CA ARG A 33 -12.96 -5.91 2.35
C ARG A 33 -14.35 -5.36 2.00
N SER A 34 -14.40 -4.32 1.17
CA SER A 34 -15.62 -3.65 0.73
C SER A 34 -16.12 -4.14 -0.63
N ASN A 35 -15.71 -5.35 -1.07
CA ASN A 35 -16.08 -5.96 -2.35
C ASN A 35 -15.71 -5.10 -3.57
N ALA A 36 -14.57 -4.41 -3.55
CA ALA A 36 -14.01 -3.81 -4.75
C ALA A 36 -13.80 -4.88 -5.84
N THR A 37 -14.04 -4.48 -7.09
CA THR A 37 -13.89 -5.34 -8.26
C THR A 37 -12.44 -5.71 -8.53
N SER A 38 -12.19 -6.80 -9.27
CA SER A 38 -10.85 -7.17 -9.71
C SER A 38 -10.15 -6.05 -10.49
N VAL A 39 -10.90 -5.23 -11.24
CA VAL A 39 -10.38 -4.05 -11.95
C VAL A 39 -9.83 -3.02 -10.96
N GLU A 40 -10.63 -2.62 -9.98
CA GLU A 40 -10.22 -1.63 -8.97
C GLU A 40 -9.04 -2.13 -8.13
N LEU A 41 -9.01 -3.43 -7.81
CA LEU A 41 -7.92 -4.05 -7.06
C LEU A 41 -6.62 -4.13 -7.90
N CYS A 42 -6.71 -4.47 -9.18
CA CYS A 42 -5.57 -4.47 -10.12
C CYS A 42 -4.95 -3.07 -10.23
N GLU A 43 -5.76 -2.05 -10.49
CA GLU A 43 -5.29 -0.65 -10.62
C GLU A 43 -4.62 -0.17 -9.32
N LYS A 44 -5.26 -0.42 -8.18
CA LYS A 44 -4.74 0.00 -6.87
C LYS A 44 -3.42 -0.72 -6.52
N ALA A 45 -3.35 -2.04 -6.72
CA ALA A 45 -2.14 -2.82 -6.44
C ALA A 45 -0.96 -2.39 -7.33
N THR A 46 -1.23 -2.10 -8.62
CA THR A 46 -0.23 -1.58 -9.56
C THR A 46 0.31 -0.22 -9.10
N ALA A 47 -0.56 0.68 -8.64
CA ALA A 47 -0.15 1.97 -8.12
C ALA A 47 0.73 1.84 -6.87
N ILE A 48 0.42 0.91 -5.96
CA ILE A 48 1.23 0.64 -4.76
C ILE A 48 2.61 0.09 -5.15
N ALA A 49 2.68 -0.86 -6.08
CA ALA A 49 3.94 -1.41 -6.57
C ALA A 49 4.83 -0.28 -7.14
N LYS A 50 4.26 0.60 -7.95
CA LYS A 50 4.97 1.75 -8.52
C LYS A 50 5.53 2.68 -7.43
N LEU A 51 4.76 2.98 -6.39
CA LEU A 51 5.24 3.81 -5.28
C LEU A 51 6.42 3.15 -4.55
N TYR A 52 6.37 1.84 -4.31
CA TYR A 52 7.51 1.14 -3.72
C TYR A 52 8.75 1.09 -4.62
N ALA A 53 8.56 1.02 -5.94
CA ALA A 53 9.67 1.14 -6.89
C ALA A 53 10.30 2.54 -6.86
N GLU A 54 9.48 3.61 -6.79
CA GLU A 54 9.95 4.99 -6.65
C GLU A 54 10.66 5.25 -5.31
N GLU A 55 10.23 4.56 -4.24
CA GLU A 55 10.87 4.57 -2.92
C GLU A 55 12.17 3.71 -2.86
N GLY A 56 12.51 2.97 -3.92
CA GLY A 56 13.67 2.06 -3.95
C GLY A 56 13.53 0.85 -3.03
N ASN A 57 12.29 0.43 -2.74
CA ASN A 57 11.98 -0.69 -1.87
C ASN A 57 11.63 -1.94 -2.69
N ASP A 58 12.65 -2.57 -3.28
CA ASP A 58 12.51 -3.69 -4.21
C ASP A 58 11.66 -4.85 -3.65
N ARG A 59 11.85 -5.17 -2.37
CA ARG A 59 11.11 -6.26 -1.71
C ARG A 59 9.61 -6.00 -1.70
N GLN A 60 9.20 -4.76 -1.40
CA GLN A 60 7.78 -4.42 -1.36
C GLN A 60 7.22 -4.22 -2.77
N PHE A 61 8.03 -3.70 -3.70
CA PHE A 61 7.69 -3.68 -5.11
C PHE A 61 7.35 -5.09 -5.63
N GLU A 62 8.25 -6.07 -5.49
CA GLU A 62 8.03 -7.44 -5.96
C GLU A 62 6.78 -8.08 -5.36
N ARG A 63 6.53 -7.84 -4.07
CA ARG A 63 5.34 -8.33 -3.39
C ARG A 63 4.07 -7.74 -4.01
N TRP A 64 4.02 -6.43 -4.22
CA TRP A 64 2.84 -5.77 -4.75
C TRP A 64 2.65 -5.98 -6.25
N ASP A 65 3.73 -6.18 -6.99
CA ASP A 65 3.71 -6.59 -8.39
C ASP A 65 3.02 -7.96 -8.55
N GLN A 66 3.32 -8.93 -7.68
CA GLN A 66 2.61 -10.22 -7.67
C GLN A 66 1.14 -10.08 -7.30
N VAL A 67 0.79 -9.22 -6.35
CA VAL A 67 -0.61 -8.96 -5.98
C VAL A 67 -1.36 -8.32 -7.14
N ALA A 68 -0.74 -7.35 -7.82
CA ALA A 68 -1.29 -6.73 -9.02
C ALA A 68 -1.50 -7.78 -10.12
N TYR A 69 -0.49 -8.61 -10.40
CA TYR A 69 -0.56 -9.66 -11.40
C TYR A 69 -1.79 -10.57 -11.24
N VAL A 70 -2.08 -11.03 -10.02
CA VAL A 70 -3.24 -11.90 -9.76
C VAL A 70 -4.54 -11.20 -10.12
N HIS A 71 -4.76 -9.97 -9.64
CA HIS A 71 -6.00 -9.24 -9.92
C HIS A 71 -6.12 -8.81 -11.38
N CYS A 72 -5.02 -8.42 -12.01
CA CYS A 72 -5.02 -8.06 -13.42
C CYS A 72 -5.28 -9.28 -14.32
N LEU A 73 -4.79 -10.46 -13.94
CA LEU A 73 -5.12 -11.71 -14.63
C LEU A 73 -6.61 -12.05 -14.51
N ASP A 74 -7.23 -11.86 -13.33
CA ASP A 74 -8.67 -12.04 -13.16
C ASP A 74 -9.47 -11.14 -14.12
N VAL A 75 -9.03 -9.90 -14.32
CA VAL A 75 -9.62 -8.95 -15.28
C VAL A 75 -9.48 -9.44 -16.72
N GLU A 76 -8.28 -9.89 -17.12
CA GLU A 76 -8.02 -10.40 -18.47
C GLU A 76 -8.84 -11.65 -18.80
N LEU A 77 -9.05 -12.51 -17.80
CA LEU A 77 -9.84 -13.73 -17.92
C LEU A 77 -11.35 -13.48 -17.79
N GLY A 78 -11.78 -12.25 -17.48
CA GLY A 78 -13.18 -11.89 -17.28
C GLY A 78 -13.81 -12.52 -16.04
N ILE A 79 -12.99 -12.87 -15.04
CA ILE A 79 -13.43 -13.42 -13.76
C ILE A 79 -13.81 -12.23 -12.86
N MET A 80 -15.12 -11.94 -12.81
CA MET A 80 -15.72 -10.87 -12.00
C MET A 80 -16.00 -11.31 -10.57
#